data_AF-A0A9P2T9Z6-F1
#
_entry.id   AF-A0A9P2T9Z6-F1
#
_cell.length_a   1.000
_cell.length_b   1.000
_cell.length_c   1.000
_cell.angle_alpha   90.00
_cell.angle_beta   90.00
_cell.angle_gamma   90.00
#
_symmetry.space_group_name_H-M   'P 1'
#
loop_
_entity.id
_entity.type
_entity.pdbx_description
1 polymer ?
#
loop_
_entity_poly.entity_id
_entity_poly.type
_entity_poly.pdbx_seq_one_letter_code
_entity_poly.pdbx_strand_id
1 'polypeptide(L)'
;MDEQHTSATPRRDLPPEARGNEKWHDTSNVVWMRSSLSRDDSEAIVEVAKFDDGYRAIRDGKNPDKGILFFTPEEWEAFVLGAKDGEFDIPEEYLTPEEIAIQRGEVPVTAVPSPLNKQTAPSTESD
;
A
#
# COMPACT_ATOMS: atom_id res chain seq x y z
N MET A 1 -13.54 -34.07 -12.43
CA MET A 1 -13.45 -34.01 -10.96
C MET A 1 -12.01 -33.64 -10.75
N ASP A 2 -11.73 -32.35 -10.72
CA ASP A 2 -10.36 -31.84 -10.69
C ASP A 2 -10.25 -30.99 -9.43
N GLU A 3 -9.57 -31.57 -8.46
CA GLU A 3 -9.32 -31.00 -7.14
C GLU A 3 -8.37 -29.81 -7.28
N GLN A 4 -8.89 -28.62 -6.98
CA GLN A 4 -8.07 -27.42 -6.82
C GLN A 4 -7.19 -27.58 -5.57
N HIS A 5 -5.89 -27.76 -5.77
CA HIS A 5 -4.89 -27.63 -4.72
C HIS A 5 -4.71 -26.15 -4.35
N THR A 6 -5.49 -25.67 -3.38
CA THR A 6 -5.14 -24.45 -2.64
C THR A 6 -4.15 -24.83 -1.55
N SER A 7 -2.86 -24.63 -1.79
CA SER A 7 -1.85 -24.73 -0.74
C SER A 7 -2.00 -23.55 0.21
N ALA A 8 -2.82 -23.72 1.25
CA ALA A 8 -2.87 -22.77 2.36
C ALA A 8 -1.73 -23.11 3.34
N THR A 9 -0.80 -22.17 3.53
CA THR A 9 0.26 -22.27 4.55
C THR A 9 -0.38 -22.57 5.91
N PRO A 10 0.07 -23.62 6.63
CA PRO A 10 -0.50 -23.95 7.94
C PRO A 10 -0.39 -22.77 8.91
N ARG A 11 -1.47 -22.45 9.63
CA ARG A 11 -1.57 -21.31 10.58
C ARG A 11 -0.41 -21.20 11.59
N ARG A 12 0.30 -22.31 11.88
CA ARG A 12 1.46 -22.32 12.79
C ARG A 12 2.71 -21.67 12.20
N ASP A 13 2.84 -21.73 10.88
CA ASP A 13 3.99 -21.21 10.12
C ASP A 13 3.79 -19.75 9.70
N LEU A 14 2.61 -19.20 9.99
CA LEU A 14 2.31 -17.79 9.82
C LEU A 14 3.06 -16.94 10.86
N PRO A 15 3.65 -15.81 10.46
CA PRO A 15 4.30 -14.91 11.39
C PRO A 15 3.28 -14.34 12.38
N PRO A 16 3.70 -13.86 13.57
CA PRO A 16 2.79 -13.47 14.64
C PRO A 16 1.67 -12.51 14.21
N GLU A 17 1.98 -11.55 13.33
CA GLU A 17 1.06 -10.55 12.77
C GLU A 17 -0.04 -11.12 11.87
N ALA A 18 0.16 -12.32 11.34
CA ALA A 18 -0.79 -13.00 10.46
C ALA A 18 -1.78 -13.88 11.24
N ARG A 19 -1.49 -14.19 12.50
CA ARG A 19 -2.27 -15.16 13.27
C ARG A 19 -3.62 -14.56 13.68
N GLY A 20 -4.69 -15.06 13.05
CA GLY A 20 -6.07 -14.63 13.31
C GLY A 20 -6.52 -13.42 12.50
N ASN A 21 -5.66 -12.91 11.61
CA ASN A 21 -6.04 -11.88 10.64
C ASN A 21 -6.44 -12.55 9.32
N GLU A 22 -7.74 -12.66 9.08
CA GLU A 22 -8.30 -13.29 7.87
C GLU A 22 -7.97 -12.54 6.58
N LYS A 23 -7.53 -11.28 6.68
CA LYS A 23 -7.16 -10.44 5.54
C LYS A 23 -5.66 -10.45 5.26
N TRP A 24 -4.87 -11.13 6.09
CA TRP A 24 -3.42 -11.12 5.96
C TRP A 24 -2.96 -11.75 4.65
N HIS A 25 -1.97 -11.11 4.02
CA HIS A 25 -1.28 -11.61 2.84
C HIS A 25 0.23 -11.44 3.03
N ASP A 26 1.02 -12.34 2.45
CA ASP A 26 2.48 -12.23 2.48
C ASP A 26 2.94 -11.03 1.65
N THR A 27 3.60 -10.07 2.30
CA THR A 27 4.12 -8.86 1.66
C THR A 27 5.60 -8.97 1.27
N SER A 28 6.21 -10.14 1.37
CA SER A 28 7.65 -10.32 1.13
C SER A 28 8.10 -9.99 -0.29
N ASN A 29 7.20 -10.11 -1.27
CA ASN A 29 7.47 -9.94 -2.70
C ASN A 29 6.53 -8.94 -3.39
N VAL A 30 5.79 -8.14 -2.61
CA VAL A 30 4.90 -7.14 -3.20
C VAL A 30 5.68 -5.89 -3.64
N VAL A 31 5.14 -5.18 -4.61
CA VAL A 31 5.62 -3.85 -5.00
C VAL A 31 4.79 -2.81 -4.26
N TRP A 32 5.45 -2.08 -3.38
CA TRP A 32 4.88 -0.94 -2.67
C TRP A 32 4.92 0.29 -3.57
N MET A 33 3.78 0.96 -3.71
CA MET A 33 3.62 2.18 -4.48
C MET A 33 3.28 3.34 -3.55
N ARG A 34 3.81 4.54 -3.83
CA ARG A 34 3.53 5.79 -3.13
C ARG A 34 3.11 6.88 -4.10
N SER A 35 2.61 8.01 -3.61
CA SER A 35 2.33 9.18 -4.46
C SER A 35 3.63 9.76 -5.03
N SER A 36 3.60 10.27 -6.25
CA SER A 36 4.70 11.07 -6.83
C SER A 36 4.97 12.35 -6.05
N LEU A 37 4.04 12.79 -5.20
CA LEU A 37 4.22 13.92 -4.30
C LEU A 37 4.92 13.55 -2.98
N SER A 38 5.09 12.26 -2.67
CA SER A 38 5.81 11.80 -1.48
C SER A 38 7.32 12.01 -1.66
N ARG A 39 7.83 13.10 -1.09
CA ARG A 39 9.25 13.46 -1.05
C ARG A 39 9.91 12.90 0.22
N ASP A 40 11.23 12.83 0.23
CA ASP A 40 11.99 12.27 1.36
C ASP A 40 11.84 13.09 2.66
N ASP A 41 11.51 14.38 2.53
CA ASP A 41 11.20 15.30 3.62
C ASP A 41 9.70 15.38 3.96
N SER A 42 8.85 14.58 3.32
CA SER A 42 7.42 14.57 3.64
C SER A 42 7.16 14.08 5.06
N GLU A 43 6.24 14.73 5.77
CA GLU A 43 5.90 14.38 7.15
C GLU A 43 5.21 13.01 7.25
N ALA A 44 4.40 12.65 6.26
CA ALA A 44 3.72 11.36 6.15
C ALA A 44 3.86 10.80 4.72
N ILE A 45 4.11 9.48 4.62
CA ILE A 45 4.17 8.76 3.35
C ILE A 45 3.29 7.52 3.50
N VAL A 46 2.22 7.44 2.71
CA VAL A 46 1.38 6.25 2.63
C VAL A 46 1.86 5.40 1.46
N GLU A 47 2.11 4.12 1.73
CA GLU A 47 2.46 3.14 0.70
C GLU A 47 1.40 2.06 0.59
N VAL A 48 1.06 1.69 -0.64
CA VAL A 48 0.02 0.71 -0.94
C VAL A 48 0.60 -0.40 -1.82
N ALA A 49 0.29 -1.66 -1.49
CA ALA A 49 0.57 -2.83 -2.30
C ALA A 49 -0.74 -3.47 -2.78
N LYS A 50 -0.70 -4.01 -4.01
CA LYS A 50 -1.81 -4.74 -4.64
C LYS A 50 -1.48 -6.24 -4.73
N PHE A 51 -2.48 -7.05 -4.42
CA PHE A 51 -2.47 -8.50 -4.65
C PHE A 51 -3.32 -8.88 -5.87
N ASP A 52 -3.07 -10.08 -6.42
CA ASP A 52 -3.72 -10.56 -7.64
C ASP A 52 -5.22 -10.83 -7.45
N ASP A 53 -5.63 -11.18 -6.24
CA ASP A 53 -7.03 -11.42 -5.84
C ASP A 53 -7.78 -10.13 -5.47
N GLY A 54 -7.14 -8.98 -5.62
CA GLY A 54 -7.76 -7.68 -5.42
C GLY A 54 -7.64 -7.12 -4.00
N TYR A 55 -7.07 -7.84 -3.03
CA TYR A 55 -6.77 -7.28 -1.72
C TYR A 55 -5.76 -6.13 -1.80
N ARG A 56 -5.72 -5.30 -0.75
CA ARG A 56 -4.70 -4.25 -0.59
C ARG A 56 -4.03 -4.33 0.77
N ALA A 57 -2.75 -3.99 0.78
CA ALA A 57 -2.00 -3.71 1.99
C ALA A 57 -1.58 -2.24 2.01
N ILE A 58 -1.66 -1.61 3.18
CA ILE A 58 -1.22 -0.23 3.42
C ILE A 58 -0.20 -0.24 4.56
N ARG A 59 0.86 0.57 4.43
CA ARG A 59 1.82 0.82 5.51
C ARG A 59 2.27 2.28 5.56
N ASP A 60 2.84 2.67 6.70
CA ASP A 60 3.59 3.91 6.84
C ASP A 60 4.95 3.76 6.16
N GLY A 61 5.18 4.48 5.06
CA GLY A 61 6.43 4.46 4.31
C GLY A 61 7.62 5.02 5.08
N LYS A 62 7.41 5.86 6.10
CA LYS A 62 8.48 6.34 6.99
C LYS A 62 8.82 5.32 8.07
N ASN A 63 7.90 4.43 8.42
CA ASN A 63 8.07 3.43 9.46
C ASN A 63 7.43 2.09 9.05
N PRO A 64 7.94 1.42 8.00
CA PRO A 64 7.30 0.25 7.40
C PRO A 64 7.14 -0.94 8.36
N ASP A 65 7.96 -1.00 9.42
CA ASP A 65 7.95 -2.07 10.41
C ASP A 65 6.89 -1.88 11.52
N LYS A 66 6.20 -0.71 11.58
CA LYS A 66 5.18 -0.44 12.61
C LYS A 66 3.89 -1.24 12.42
N GLY A 67 3.71 -1.85 11.25
CA GLY A 67 2.57 -2.70 10.94
C GLY A 67 1.98 -2.41 9.58
N ILE A 68 1.19 -3.38 9.11
CA ILE A 68 0.53 -3.35 7.80
C ILE A 68 -0.97 -3.52 8.03
N LEU A 69 -1.76 -2.65 7.41
CA LEU A 69 -3.22 -2.76 7.36
C LEU A 69 -3.63 -3.48 6.08
N PHE A 70 -4.54 -4.44 6.19
CA PHE A 70 -5.05 -5.20 5.05
C PHE A 70 -6.53 -4.89 4.83
N PHE A 71 -6.90 -4.73 3.57
CA PHE A 71 -8.25 -4.40 3.11
C PHE A 71 -8.74 -5.45 2.12
N THR A 72 -10.00 -5.88 2.26
CA THR A 72 -10.67 -6.66 1.21
C THR A 72 -10.87 -5.81 -0.05
N PRO A 73 -11.15 -6.41 -1.22
CA PRO A 73 -11.46 -5.66 -2.43
C PRO A 73 -12.60 -4.63 -2.22
N GLU A 74 -13.66 -5.02 -1.50
CA GLU A 74 -14.84 -4.19 -1.26
C GLU A 74 -14.53 -3.06 -0.27
N GLU A 75 -13.77 -3.34 0.79
CA GLU A 75 -13.32 -2.30 1.72
C GLU A 75 -12.44 -1.26 1.04
N TRP A 76 -11.54 -1.71 0.14
CA TRP A 76 -10.70 -0.82 -0.63
C TRP A 76 -11.50 0.02 -1.62
N GLU A 77 -12.47 -0.58 -2.31
CA GLU A 77 -13.36 0.15 -3.22
C GLU A 77 -14.14 1.24 -2.46
N ALA A 78 -14.75 0.89 -1.32
CA ALA A 78 -15.46 1.85 -0.49
C ALA A 78 -14.54 2.98 0.00
N PHE A 79 -13.34 2.66 0.48
CA PHE A 79 -12.34 3.65 0.91
C PHE A 79 -11.96 4.62 -0.22
N VAL A 80 -11.67 4.10 -1.42
CA VAL A 80 -11.28 4.93 -2.56
C VAL A 80 -12.43 5.82 -3.02
N LEU A 81 -13.67 5.33 -3.00
CA LEU A 81 -14.84 6.13 -3.34
C LEU A 81 -15.05 7.27 -2.35
N GLY A 82 -15.01 7.01 -1.04
CA GLY A 82 -15.11 8.05 -0.01
C GLY A 82 -13.98 9.07 -0.09
N ALA A 83 -12.74 8.62 -0.30
CA ALA A 83 -11.60 9.51 -0.49
C ALA A 83 -11.76 10.43 -1.71
N LYS A 84 -12.32 9.92 -2.83
CA LYS A 84 -12.59 10.72 -4.03
C LYS A 84 -13.79 11.65 -3.88
N ASP A 85 -14.71 11.35 -2.97
CA ASP A 85 -15.84 12.22 -2.62
C ASP A 85 -15.42 13.35 -1.65
N GLY A 86 -14.13 13.40 -1.29
CA GLY A 86 -13.56 14.46 -0.45
C GLY A 86 -13.70 14.20 1.05
N GLU A 87 -13.92 12.96 1.50
CA GLU A 87 -14.03 12.65 2.94
C GLU A 87 -12.74 13.00 3.73
N PHE A 88 -11.61 13.08 3.04
CA PHE A 88 -10.32 13.49 3.59
C PHE A 88 -9.84 14.88 3.13
N ASP A 89 -10.68 15.63 2.41
CA ASP A 89 -10.33 16.97 1.96
C ASP A 89 -10.23 17.93 3.15
N ILE A 90 -9.18 18.75 3.14
CA ILE A 90 -8.95 19.77 4.16
C ILE A 90 -9.63 21.06 3.70
N PRO A 91 -10.31 21.82 4.59
CA PRO A 91 -10.85 23.13 4.23
C PRO A 91 -9.77 24.04 3.64
N GLU A 92 -10.05 24.65 2.49
CA GLU A 92 -9.07 25.42 1.70
C GLU A 92 -8.41 26.57 2.49
N GLU A 93 -9.07 27.08 3.53
CA GLU A 93 -8.53 28.12 4.41
C GLU A 93 -7.29 27.67 5.20
N TYR A 94 -7.05 26.36 5.33
CA TYR A 94 -5.85 25.79 5.96
C TYR A 94 -4.78 25.37 4.96
N LEU A 95 -5.02 25.54 3.66
CA LEU A 95 -4.15 25.08 2.59
C LEU A 95 -3.42 26.24 1.91
N THR A 96 -2.19 25.98 1.50
CA THR A 96 -1.48 26.85 0.56
C THR A 96 -2.11 26.77 -0.83
N PRO A 97 -1.89 27.76 -1.72
CA PRO A 97 -2.40 27.69 -3.10
C PRO A 97 -1.97 26.45 -3.88
N GLU A 98 -0.76 25.93 -3.61
CA GLU A 98 -0.26 24.70 -4.22
C GLU A 98 -1.04 23.47 -3.73
N GLU A 99 -1.30 23.37 -2.42
CA GLU A 99 -2.08 22.27 -1.84
C GLU A 99 -3.54 22.28 -2.29
N ILE A 100 -4.14 23.46 -2.48
CA ILE A 100 -5.48 23.59 -3.06
C ILE A 100 -5.50 23.01 -4.48
N ALA A 101 -4.52 23.35 -5.33
CA ALA A 101 -4.44 22.82 -6.69
C ALA A 101 -4.22 21.30 -6.71
N ILE A 102 -3.46 20.75 -5.75
CA ILE A 102 -3.31 19.31 -5.57
C ILE A 102 -4.64 18.66 -5.16
N GLN A 103 -5.32 19.19 -4.14
CA GLN A 103 -6.59 18.63 -3.64
C GLN A 103 -7.69 18.65 -4.70
N ARG A 104 -7.77 19.72 -5.50
CA ARG A 104 -8.71 19.84 -6.63
C ARG A 104 -8.35 18.96 -7.83
N GLY A 105 -7.23 18.24 -7.79
CA GLY A 105 -6.75 17.40 -8.88
C GLY A 105 -6.26 18.19 -10.09
N GLU A 106 -5.91 19.46 -9.92
CA GLU A 106 -5.39 20.33 -10.97
C GLU A 106 -3.89 20.05 -11.25
N VAL A 107 -3.20 19.45 -10.27
CA VAL A 107 -1.83 18.96 -10.41
C VAL A 107 -1.85 17.45 -10.72
N PRO A 108 -1.19 16.99 -11.80
CA PRO A 108 -1.13 15.56 -12.11
C PRO A 108 -0.33 14.80 -11.05
N VAL A 109 -0.93 13.75 -10.51
CA VAL A 109 -0.29 12.86 -9.52
C VAL A 109 -0.29 11.43 -10.06
N THR A 110 0.84 10.75 -9.93
CA THR A 110 0.99 9.35 -10.34
C THR A 110 1.47 8.49 -9.18
N ALA A 111 1.10 7.21 -9.18
CA ALA A 111 1.71 6.24 -8.29
C ALA A 111 3.13 5.90 -8.78
N VAL A 112 4.11 5.96 -7.89
CA VAL A 112 5.52 5.63 -8.17
C VAL A 112 6.01 4.53 -7.22
N PRO A 113 6.94 3.66 -7.64
CA PRO A 113 7.49 2.64 -6.75
C PRO A 113 8.18 3.27 -5.53
N SER A 114 7.97 2.65 -4.36
CA SER A 114 8.71 2.99 -3.15
C SER A 114 10.22 2.76 -3.33
N PRO A 115 11.09 3.66 -2.83
CA PRO A 115 12.52 3.41 -2.77
C PRO A 115 12.89 2.29 -1.77
N LEU A 116 11.96 1.90 -0.90
CA LEU A 116 12.12 0.82 0.08
C LEU A 116 11.72 -0.55 -0.46
N ASN A 117 11.20 -0.64 -1.69
CA ASN A 117 11.07 -1.93 -2.36
C ASN A 117 12.44 -2.58 -2.41
N LYS A 118 12.51 -3.89 -2.10
CA LYS A 118 13.76 -4.64 -2.16
C LYS A 118 14.39 -4.41 -3.54
N GLN A 119 15.50 -3.67 -3.58
CA GLN A 119 16.32 -3.61 -4.77
C GLN A 119 16.87 -5.02 -4.96
N THR A 120 16.39 -5.75 -5.95
CA THR A 120 17.01 -7.02 -6.34
C THR A 120 18.40 -6.66 -6.87
N ALA A 121 19.41 -6.73 -6.01
CA ALA A 121 20.79 -6.76 -6.49
C ALA A 121 20.91 -7.97 -7.43
N PRO A 122 21.51 -7.84 -8.62
CA PRO A 122 21.78 -9.01 -9.44
C PRO A 122 22.64 -9.95 -8.60
N SER A 123 22.17 -11.19 -8.44
CA SER A 123 22.95 -12.25 -7.82
C SER A 123 24.26 -12.38 -8.61
N THR A 124 25.36 -11.90 -8.06
CA THR A 124 26.68 -12.25 -8.54
C THR A 124 26.89 -13.74 -8.22
N GLU A 125 26.49 -14.60 -9.15
CA GLU A 125 27.00 -15.96 -9.25
C GLU A 125 28.53 -15.85 -9.30
N SER A 126 29.18 -16.32 -8.24
CA SER A 126 30.62 -16.53 -8.23
C SER A 126 30.83 -18.00 -8.55
N ASP A 127 31.40 -18.24 -9.72
CA ASP A 127 31.92 -19.52 -10.24
C ASP A 127 32.99 -20.11 -9.30
#